data_AF-A0A2R7R5Q2-F1
#
_entry.id   AF-A0A2R7R5Q2-F1
#
_cell.length_a   1.000
_cell.length_b   1.000
_cell.length_c   1.000
_cell.angle_alpha   90.00
_cell.angle_beta   90.00
_cell.angle_gamma   90.00
#
_symmetry.space_group_name_H-M   'P 1'
#
loop_
_entity.id
_entity.type
_entity.pdbx_description
1 polymer ?
#
loop_
_entity_poly.entity_id
_entity_poly.type
_entity_poly.pdbx_seq_one_letter_code
_entity_poly.pdbx_strand_id
1 'polypeptide(L)'
;PPLLVALDTLSWERRLDVLDRAERHLRERGRPLFCTLLACNDASGLRGHLRHLMGLWRPGKGRVWFRVHDPRVFRHLRWLLTPAQMAEVMGPVHAWTWHEPLGGTWRTHHRPDAHAPFGLLLQPDQWQGLEQMGVINACLRDLVDAPATAASSPLRALMEGVLEARDAGLEDVRDLSLYARQRLQHGPGFRHRPDVAARLARLRGEGMSYAMASRLESGAFAASVAA
;
A
#
# COMPACT_ATOMS: atom_id res chain seq x y z
N PRO A 1 -11.14 -17.93 -7.98
CA PRO A 1 -9.67 -18.18 -8.08
C PRO A 1 -9.07 -17.18 -9.08
N PRO A 2 -7.77 -16.83 -8.99
CA PRO A 2 -7.17 -15.93 -9.97
C PRO A 2 -7.08 -16.63 -11.33
N LEU A 3 -7.29 -15.88 -12.41
CA LEU A 3 -7.02 -16.39 -13.76
C LEU A 3 -5.51 -16.38 -13.96
N LEU A 4 -4.94 -17.55 -14.26
CA LEU A 4 -3.51 -17.72 -14.53
C LEU A 4 -3.33 -18.09 -15.99
N VAL A 5 -2.38 -17.43 -16.66
CA VAL A 5 -1.97 -17.73 -18.03
C VAL A 5 -0.54 -18.23 -17.96
N ALA A 6 -0.32 -19.47 -18.41
CA ALA A 6 0.99 -20.10 -18.45
C ALA A 6 1.74 -19.60 -19.70
N LEU A 7 2.54 -18.54 -19.54
CA LEU A 7 3.23 -17.89 -20.67
C LEU A 7 4.24 -18.82 -21.36
N ASP A 8 4.85 -19.72 -20.61
CA ASP A 8 5.76 -20.76 -21.09
C ASP A 8 5.10 -21.75 -22.07
N THR A 9 3.79 -21.97 -21.95
CA THR A 9 3.03 -22.83 -22.88
C THR A 9 2.66 -22.13 -24.19
N LEU A 10 2.81 -20.81 -24.26
CA LEU A 10 2.54 -20.03 -25.48
C LEU A 10 3.72 -20.13 -26.45
N SER A 11 3.43 -20.16 -27.76
CA SER A 11 4.45 -19.97 -28.79
C SER A 11 5.10 -18.60 -28.66
N TRP A 12 6.32 -18.47 -29.18
CA TRP A 12 7.06 -17.21 -29.17
C TRP A 12 6.23 -16.04 -29.75
N GLU A 13 5.60 -16.24 -30.91
CA GLU A 13 4.73 -15.25 -31.57
C GLU A 13 3.56 -14.82 -30.68
N ARG A 14 2.91 -15.78 -29.98
CA ARG A 14 1.82 -15.47 -29.05
C ARG A 14 2.31 -14.73 -27.81
N ARG A 15 3.53 -15.01 -27.32
CA ARG A 15 4.12 -14.25 -26.21
C ARG A 15 4.35 -12.80 -26.62
N LEU A 16 4.89 -12.56 -27.82
CA LEU A 16 5.07 -11.21 -28.35
C LEU A 16 3.74 -10.47 -28.49
N ASP A 17 2.72 -11.09 -29.08
CA ASP A 17 1.38 -10.50 -29.20
C ASP A 17 0.77 -10.16 -27.82
N VAL A 18 0.96 -11.00 -26.80
CA VAL A 18 0.52 -10.70 -25.44
C VAL A 18 1.25 -9.50 -24.85
N LEU A 19 2.56 -9.38 -25.06
CA LEU A 19 3.35 -8.23 -24.59
C LEU A 19 2.91 -6.93 -25.29
N ASP A 20 2.77 -6.95 -26.63
CA ASP A 20 2.32 -5.80 -27.41
C ASP A 20 0.92 -5.33 -26.98
N ARG A 21 0.00 -6.27 -26.73
CA ARG A 21 -1.33 -5.97 -26.21
C ARG A 21 -1.26 -5.37 -24.81
N ALA A 22 -0.37 -5.86 -23.95
CA ALA A 22 -0.23 -5.34 -22.60
C ALA A 22 0.32 -3.92 -22.57
N GLU A 23 1.33 -3.62 -23.39
CA GLU A 23 1.88 -2.27 -23.52
C GLU A 23 0.85 -1.30 -24.10
N ARG A 24 0.14 -1.73 -25.15
CA ARG A 24 -0.94 -0.94 -25.75
C ARG A 24 -2.05 -0.65 -24.74
N HIS A 25 -2.49 -1.67 -24.00
CA HIS A 25 -3.51 -1.53 -22.96
C HIS A 25 -3.06 -0.55 -21.87
N LEU A 26 -1.80 -0.63 -21.44
CA LEU A 26 -1.24 0.30 -20.47
C LEU A 26 -1.25 1.74 -20.99
N ARG A 27 -0.83 1.98 -22.24
CA ARG A 27 -0.84 3.31 -22.85
C ARG A 27 -2.26 3.87 -23.00
N GLU A 28 -3.21 3.07 -23.48
CA GLU A 28 -4.57 3.51 -23.76
C GLU A 28 -5.45 3.65 -22.50
N ARG A 29 -5.22 2.81 -21.49
CA ARG A 29 -6.09 2.72 -20.30
C ARG A 29 -5.43 3.21 -19.02
N GLY A 30 -4.15 3.54 -19.04
CA GLY A 30 -3.38 3.97 -17.86
C GLY A 30 -3.25 2.89 -16.78
N ARG A 31 -3.50 1.62 -17.11
CA ARG A 31 -3.42 0.49 -16.17
C ARG A 31 -2.93 -0.78 -16.88
N PRO A 32 -2.20 -1.68 -16.20
CA PRO A 32 -1.62 -2.85 -16.84
C PRO A 32 -2.69 -3.90 -17.17
N LEU A 33 -2.51 -4.61 -18.29
CA LEU A 33 -3.40 -5.69 -18.72
C LEU A 33 -3.38 -6.88 -17.75
N PHE A 34 -2.20 -7.23 -17.25
CA PHE A 34 -2.00 -8.22 -16.19
C PHE A 34 -1.46 -7.54 -14.92
N CYS A 35 -1.99 -7.93 -13.77
CA CYS A 35 -1.64 -7.33 -12.48
C CYS A 35 -0.25 -7.74 -11.98
N THR A 36 0.24 -8.93 -12.36
CA THR A 36 1.53 -9.47 -11.94
C THR A 36 2.03 -10.57 -12.89
N LEU A 37 3.34 -10.75 -12.95
CA LEU A 37 4.04 -11.88 -13.56
C LEU A 37 4.71 -12.70 -12.46
N LEU A 38 4.58 -14.01 -12.52
CA LEU A 38 5.08 -14.94 -11.51
C LEU A 38 6.04 -15.92 -12.15
N ALA A 39 7.28 -15.96 -11.67
CA ALA A 39 8.24 -16.99 -12.04
C ALA A 39 8.15 -18.15 -11.04
N CYS A 40 7.82 -19.33 -11.54
CA CYS A 40 7.52 -20.53 -10.76
C CYS A 40 7.83 -21.78 -11.59
N ASN A 41 8.36 -22.83 -10.96
CA ASN A 41 8.63 -24.11 -11.63
C ASN A 41 7.49 -25.13 -11.41
N ASP A 42 6.56 -24.86 -10.50
CA ASP A 42 5.40 -25.70 -10.19
C ASP A 42 4.09 -24.94 -10.45
N ALA A 43 3.64 -24.96 -11.70
CA ALA A 43 2.39 -24.32 -12.11
C ALA A 43 1.15 -24.98 -11.45
N SER A 44 1.19 -26.29 -11.22
CA SER A 44 0.12 -27.04 -10.58
C SER A 44 -0.11 -26.62 -9.13
N GLY A 45 0.96 -26.57 -8.33
CA GLY A 45 0.91 -26.13 -6.94
C GLY A 45 0.59 -24.64 -6.81
N LEU A 46 1.03 -23.81 -7.76
CA LEU A 46 0.80 -22.36 -7.73
C LEU A 46 -0.69 -21.98 -7.66
N ARG A 47 -1.55 -22.63 -8.46
CA ARG A 47 -2.99 -22.33 -8.43
C ARG A 47 -3.61 -22.67 -7.07
N GLY A 48 -3.23 -23.81 -6.49
CA GLY A 48 -3.67 -24.24 -5.17
C GLY A 48 -3.22 -23.27 -4.08
N HIS A 49 -1.94 -22.90 -4.12
CA HIS A 49 -1.31 -21.93 -3.24
C HIS A 49 -2.03 -20.58 -3.24
N LEU A 50 -2.17 -19.95 -4.42
CA LEU A 50 -2.84 -18.64 -4.53
C LEU A 50 -4.30 -18.70 -4.06
N ARG A 51 -5.01 -19.81 -4.34
CA ARG A 51 -6.38 -20.00 -3.86
C ARG A 51 -6.44 -20.06 -2.32
N HIS A 52 -5.51 -20.76 -1.69
CA HIS A 52 -5.41 -20.81 -0.23
C HIS A 52 -5.10 -19.41 0.34
N LEU A 53 -4.08 -18.76 -0.21
CA LEU A 53 -3.62 -17.44 0.19
C LEU A 53 -4.68 -16.35 0.02
N MET A 54 -5.56 -16.44 -0.98
CA MET A 54 -6.64 -15.45 -1.17
C MET A 54 -7.77 -15.59 -0.15
N GLY A 55 -7.83 -16.68 0.61
CA GLY A 55 -8.82 -16.89 1.66
C GLY A 55 -8.16 -17.09 3.02
N LEU A 56 -7.52 -16.05 3.57
CA LEU A 56 -6.85 -16.10 4.86
C LEU A 56 -7.82 -16.12 6.02
N TRP A 57 -7.46 -16.81 7.10
CA TRP A 57 -8.18 -16.72 8.36
C TRP A 57 -7.72 -15.51 9.16
N ARG A 58 -8.69 -14.71 9.62
CA ARG A 58 -8.46 -13.60 10.54
C ARG A 58 -9.15 -13.87 11.87
N PRO A 59 -8.42 -13.86 13.00
CA PRO A 59 -9.02 -13.98 14.33
C PRO A 59 -10.19 -12.98 14.51
N GLY A 60 -11.33 -13.47 15.00
CA GLY A 60 -12.54 -12.67 15.25
C GLY A 60 -13.35 -12.25 14.03
N LYS A 61 -12.81 -12.35 12.79
CA LYS A 61 -13.55 -12.04 11.54
C LYS A 61 -13.77 -13.24 10.63
N GLY A 62 -13.13 -14.37 10.93
CA GLY A 62 -13.19 -15.58 10.13
C GLY A 62 -12.41 -15.45 8.82
N ARG A 63 -12.87 -16.12 7.76
CA ARG A 63 -12.16 -16.15 6.48
C ARG A 63 -12.36 -14.84 5.71
N VAL A 64 -11.26 -14.18 5.35
CA VAL A 64 -11.24 -12.90 4.65
C VAL A 64 -10.62 -13.03 3.25
N TRP A 65 -11.10 -12.21 2.33
CA TRP A 65 -10.55 -12.16 0.97
C TRP A 65 -9.27 -11.33 0.93
N PHE A 66 -8.13 -12.01 0.76
CA PHE A 66 -6.82 -11.38 0.68
C PHE A 66 -6.42 -11.13 -0.78
N ARG A 67 -6.39 -9.86 -1.17
CA ARG A 67 -6.10 -9.42 -2.55
C ARG A 67 -4.60 -9.42 -2.85
N VAL A 68 -3.91 -10.53 -2.62
CA VAL A 68 -2.45 -10.64 -2.82
C VAL A 68 -2.00 -10.33 -4.25
N HIS A 69 -2.88 -10.56 -5.24
CA HIS A 69 -2.65 -10.24 -6.65
C HIS A 69 -2.73 -8.74 -6.96
N ASP A 70 -3.33 -7.92 -6.08
CA ASP A 70 -3.39 -6.48 -6.25
C ASP A 70 -1.98 -5.90 -5.99
N PRO A 71 -1.33 -5.25 -6.98
CA PRO A 71 0.01 -4.68 -6.81
C PRO A 71 0.05 -3.64 -5.68
N ARG A 72 -1.06 -2.96 -5.41
CA ARG A 72 -1.18 -1.99 -4.32
C ARG A 72 -1.16 -2.67 -2.96
N VAL A 73 -1.61 -3.92 -2.85
CA VAL A 73 -1.51 -4.72 -1.63
C VAL A 73 -0.13 -5.35 -1.52
N PHE A 74 0.33 -6.03 -2.57
CA PHE A 74 1.60 -6.75 -2.58
C PHE A 74 2.80 -5.88 -2.18
N ARG A 75 2.86 -4.64 -2.69
CA ARG A 75 3.95 -3.71 -2.35
C ARG A 75 4.07 -3.43 -0.85
N HIS A 76 2.96 -3.45 -0.12
CA HIS A 76 2.98 -3.19 1.31
C HIS A 76 3.40 -4.41 2.13
N LEU A 77 3.10 -5.63 1.65
CA LEU A 77 3.51 -6.86 2.32
C LEU A 77 5.02 -6.92 2.53
N ARG A 78 5.78 -6.40 1.56
CA ARG A 78 7.25 -6.39 1.58
C ARG A 78 7.91 -5.70 2.76
N TRP A 79 7.23 -4.75 3.41
CA TRP A 79 7.76 -4.05 4.59
C TRP A 79 6.95 -4.33 5.87
N LEU A 80 5.76 -4.90 5.73
CA LEU A 80 4.88 -5.29 6.81
C LEU A 80 5.18 -6.69 7.34
N LEU A 81 5.55 -7.61 6.44
CA LEU A 81 5.79 -9.00 6.76
C LEU A 81 7.27 -9.26 7.05
N THR A 82 7.54 -10.25 7.89
CA THR A 82 8.88 -10.79 8.06
C THR A 82 9.33 -11.55 6.79
N PRO A 83 10.64 -11.76 6.59
CA PRO A 83 11.12 -12.56 5.47
C PRO A 83 10.49 -13.96 5.39
N ALA A 84 10.31 -14.63 6.54
CA ALA A 84 9.66 -15.93 6.62
C ALA A 84 8.19 -15.89 6.18
N GLN A 85 7.41 -14.92 6.69
CA GLN A 85 6.02 -14.73 6.25
C GLN A 85 5.92 -14.39 4.77
N MET A 86 6.86 -13.57 4.25
CA MET A 86 6.88 -13.22 2.84
C MET A 86 7.22 -14.44 1.96
N ALA A 87 8.10 -15.32 2.42
CA ALA A 87 8.38 -16.60 1.75
C ALA A 87 7.13 -17.49 1.68
N GLU A 88 6.31 -17.53 2.74
CA GLU A 88 5.01 -18.23 2.74
C GLU A 88 3.99 -17.57 1.81
N VAL A 89 3.92 -16.24 1.75
CA VAL A 89 3.08 -15.52 0.77
C VAL A 89 3.47 -15.91 -0.65
N MET A 90 4.76 -15.97 -0.96
CA MET A 90 5.22 -16.29 -2.31
C MET A 90 5.09 -17.78 -2.64
N GLY A 91 5.15 -18.68 -1.65
CA GLY A 91 5.02 -20.12 -1.86
C GLY A 91 5.97 -20.61 -2.95
N PRO A 92 5.50 -21.30 -4.00
CA PRO A 92 6.39 -21.84 -5.05
C PRO A 92 6.94 -20.75 -6.02
N VAL A 93 6.48 -19.50 -5.91
CA VAL A 93 6.96 -18.38 -6.73
C VAL A 93 8.34 -17.95 -6.24
N HIS A 94 9.36 -18.01 -7.09
CA HIS A 94 10.71 -17.55 -6.77
C HIS A 94 10.95 -16.08 -7.12
N ALA A 95 10.20 -15.53 -8.08
CA ALA A 95 10.18 -14.10 -8.38
C ALA A 95 8.76 -13.60 -8.67
N TRP A 96 8.36 -12.54 -7.98
CA TRP A 96 7.06 -11.89 -8.14
C TRP A 96 7.27 -10.50 -8.70
N THR A 97 6.80 -10.29 -9.93
CA THR A 97 6.94 -9.02 -10.64
C THR A 97 5.59 -8.32 -10.75
N TRP A 98 5.50 -7.06 -10.37
CA TRP A 98 4.26 -6.29 -10.43
C TRP A 98 4.51 -4.91 -11.03
N HIS A 99 3.45 -4.33 -11.59
CA HIS A 99 3.50 -2.97 -12.10
C HIS A 99 3.25 -1.99 -10.94
N GLU A 100 4.27 -1.20 -10.59
CA GLU A 100 4.23 -0.20 -9.51
C GLU A 100 3.33 0.98 -9.90
N PRO A 101 2.18 1.18 -9.23
CA PRO A 101 1.23 2.20 -9.65
C PRO A 101 1.72 3.65 -9.52
N LEU A 102 2.71 3.92 -8.67
CA LEU A 102 3.22 5.29 -8.45
C LEU A 102 4.34 5.67 -9.41
N GLY A 103 5.12 4.69 -9.86
CA GLY A 103 6.28 4.93 -10.72
C GLY A 103 6.07 4.50 -12.17
N GLY A 104 4.92 3.91 -12.51
CA GLY A 104 4.67 3.38 -13.85
C GLY A 104 5.70 2.32 -14.30
N THR A 105 6.38 1.68 -13.35
CA THR A 105 7.53 0.80 -13.60
C THR A 105 7.25 -0.60 -13.11
N TRP A 106 7.83 -1.60 -13.76
CA TRP A 106 7.83 -2.96 -13.27
C TRP A 106 8.84 -3.11 -12.13
N ARG A 107 8.44 -3.79 -11.06
CA ARG A 107 9.29 -4.11 -9.92
C ARG A 107 9.23 -5.60 -9.64
N THR A 108 10.37 -6.15 -9.24
CA THR A 108 10.51 -7.57 -8.91
C THR A 108 10.86 -7.71 -7.43
N HIS A 109 10.25 -8.69 -6.78
CA HIS A 109 10.64 -9.14 -5.45
C HIS A 109 10.96 -10.62 -5.53
N HIS A 110 12.17 -10.97 -5.08
CA HIS A 110 12.62 -12.36 -5.00
C HIS A 110 12.15 -12.97 -3.69
N ARG A 111 11.82 -14.26 -3.74
CA ARG A 111 11.42 -15.01 -2.55
C ARG A 111 12.58 -15.01 -1.56
N PRO A 112 12.35 -14.56 -0.31
CA PRO A 112 13.38 -14.70 0.72
C PRO A 112 13.69 -16.17 0.98
N ASP A 113 14.97 -16.46 1.22
CA ASP A 113 15.39 -17.77 1.71
C ASP A 113 15.14 -17.87 3.22
N ALA A 114 13.87 -18.08 3.55
CA ALA A 114 13.38 -18.18 4.92
C ALA A 114 12.15 -19.10 4.94
N HIS A 115 11.88 -19.68 6.10
CA HIS A 115 10.74 -20.56 6.29
C HIS A 115 9.99 -20.20 7.57
N ALA A 116 8.67 -20.19 7.52
CA ALA A 116 7.83 -20.06 8.71
C ALA A 116 7.36 -21.45 9.16
N PRO A 117 7.71 -21.90 10.38
CA PRO A 117 7.40 -23.26 10.83
C PRO A 117 5.90 -23.58 10.92
N PHE A 118 5.05 -22.55 11.03
CA PHE A 118 3.60 -22.67 11.16
C PHE A 118 2.83 -22.11 9.96
N GLY A 119 3.51 -21.88 8.83
CA GLY A 119 2.93 -21.23 7.66
C GLY A 119 2.65 -19.73 7.89
N LEU A 120 1.77 -19.16 7.05
CA LEU A 120 1.45 -17.73 7.10
C LEU A 120 0.48 -17.41 8.24
N LEU A 121 1.01 -16.87 9.34
CA LEU A 121 0.25 -16.30 10.44
C LEU A 121 0.56 -14.81 10.57
N LEU A 122 -0.45 -13.97 10.40
CA LEU A 122 -0.33 -12.52 10.55
C LEU A 122 -0.65 -12.10 11.98
N GLN A 123 0.23 -11.26 12.54
CA GLN A 123 0.09 -10.70 13.88
C GLN A 123 -0.98 -9.58 13.91
N PRO A 124 -1.53 -9.23 15.10
CA PRO A 124 -2.57 -8.22 15.22
C PRO A 124 -2.20 -6.85 14.63
N ASP A 125 -0.97 -6.40 14.86
CA ASP A 125 -0.40 -5.17 14.29
C ASP A 125 -0.28 -5.24 12.76
N GLN A 126 0.05 -6.40 12.21
CA GLN A 126 0.07 -6.62 10.76
C GLN A 126 -1.33 -6.56 10.16
N TRP A 127 -2.33 -7.14 10.83
CA TRP A 127 -3.74 -6.98 10.42
C TRP A 127 -4.19 -5.53 10.45
N GLN A 128 -3.83 -4.78 11.50
CA GLN A 128 -4.12 -3.35 11.59
C GLN A 128 -3.45 -2.58 10.44
N GLY A 129 -2.21 -2.93 10.10
CA GLY A 129 -1.50 -2.38 8.95
C GLY A 129 -2.19 -2.67 7.62
N LEU A 130 -2.67 -3.90 7.41
CA LEU A 130 -3.45 -4.26 6.22
C LEU A 130 -4.72 -3.41 6.07
N GLU A 131 -5.38 -3.06 7.19
CA GLU A 131 -6.58 -2.22 7.17
C GLU A 131 -6.29 -0.77 6.75
N GLN A 132 -5.09 -0.25 7.03
CA GLN A 132 -4.74 1.13 6.66
C GLN A 132 -4.30 1.30 5.20
N MET A 133 -4.15 0.21 4.44
CA MET A 133 -3.67 0.28 3.05
C MET A 133 -4.50 1.20 2.17
N GLY A 134 -5.83 1.27 2.37
CA GLY A 134 -6.69 2.18 1.62
C GLY A 134 -6.28 3.65 1.80
N VAL A 135 -6.02 4.05 3.05
CA VAL A 135 -5.59 5.41 3.41
C VAL A 135 -4.17 5.68 2.91
N ILE A 136 -3.24 4.75 3.09
CA ILE A 136 -1.86 4.91 2.61
C ILE A 136 -1.81 5.01 1.09
N ASN A 137 -2.59 4.18 0.38
CA ASN A 137 -2.75 4.27 -1.06
C ASN A 137 -3.33 5.63 -1.50
N ALA A 138 -4.15 6.28 -0.66
CA ALA A 138 -4.62 7.64 -0.90
C ALA A 138 -3.50 8.66 -0.69
N CYS A 139 -2.77 8.59 0.43
CA CYS A 139 -1.61 9.45 0.69
C CYS A 139 -0.60 9.42 -0.47
N LEU A 140 -0.33 8.23 -0.98
CA LEU A 140 0.66 8.04 -2.04
C LEU A 140 0.24 8.63 -3.38
N ARG A 141 -1.06 8.63 -3.72
CA ARG A 141 -1.53 9.29 -4.95
C ARG A 141 -1.19 10.78 -4.91
N ASP A 142 -1.45 11.43 -3.78
CA ASP A 142 -1.21 12.85 -3.64
C ASP A 142 0.29 13.22 -3.47
N LEU A 143 1.15 12.23 -3.18
CA LEU A 143 2.61 12.43 -3.05
C LEU A 143 3.35 12.32 -4.38
N VAL A 144 2.78 11.65 -5.40
CA VAL A 144 3.37 11.59 -6.75
C VAL A 144 3.50 13.00 -7.36
N ASP A 145 2.63 13.93 -6.92
CA ASP A 145 2.65 15.33 -7.32
C ASP A 145 3.59 16.22 -6.47
N ALA A 146 4.25 15.65 -5.44
CA ALA A 146 5.12 16.39 -4.52
C ALA A 146 6.61 16.02 -4.70
N PRO A 147 7.55 17.00 -4.63
CA PRO A 147 8.98 16.70 -4.78
C PRO A 147 9.46 15.75 -3.68
N ALA A 148 10.18 14.71 -4.09
CA ALA A 148 10.61 13.61 -3.22
C ALA A 148 11.63 14.07 -2.17
N THR A 149 11.20 14.14 -0.91
CA THR A 149 12.08 14.32 0.24
C THR A 149 11.78 13.24 1.28
N ALA A 150 12.67 12.25 1.43
CA ALA A 150 13.04 11.62 2.71
C ALA A 150 13.79 10.28 2.52
N ALA A 151 14.72 10.05 3.45
CA ALA A 151 15.68 8.94 3.52
C ALA A 151 15.17 7.69 4.28
N SER A 152 13.87 7.60 4.59
CA SER A 152 13.25 6.39 5.16
C SER A 152 12.20 5.85 4.19
N SER A 153 11.86 4.55 4.27
CA SER A 153 10.78 3.99 3.43
C SER A 153 9.48 4.77 3.71
N PRO A 154 9.02 5.63 2.79
CA PRO A 154 7.93 6.58 3.07
C PRO A 154 6.64 5.86 3.47
N LEU A 155 6.50 4.59 3.10
CA LEU A 155 5.36 3.74 3.42
C LEU A 155 5.21 3.48 4.92
N ARG A 156 6.32 3.22 5.65
CA ARG A 156 6.27 2.94 7.09
C ARG A 156 5.97 4.23 7.86
N ALA A 157 6.63 5.33 7.51
CA ALA A 157 6.38 6.63 8.13
C ALA A 157 4.94 7.12 7.90
N LEU A 158 4.36 6.86 6.72
CA LEU A 158 2.94 7.13 6.44
C LEU A 158 2.01 6.26 7.29
N MET A 159 2.31 4.97 7.46
CA MET A 159 1.54 4.08 8.33
C MET A 159 1.50 4.60 9.76
N GLU A 160 2.66 4.93 10.32
CA GLU A 160 2.76 5.52 11.66
C GLU A 160 1.94 6.81 11.77
N GLY A 161 2.01 7.68 10.76
CA GLY A 161 1.21 8.91 10.75
C GLY A 161 -0.30 8.67 10.69
N VAL A 162 -0.75 7.64 9.96
CA VAL A 162 -2.17 7.26 9.92
C VAL A 162 -2.62 6.70 11.28
N LEU A 163 -1.80 5.85 11.92
CA LEU A 163 -2.12 5.32 13.24
C LEU A 163 -2.16 6.43 14.30
N GLU A 164 -1.17 7.33 14.28
CA GLU A 164 -1.11 8.49 15.17
C GLU A 164 -2.31 9.42 15.01
N ALA A 165 -2.77 9.64 13.77
CA ALA A 165 -3.98 10.42 13.49
C ALA A 165 -5.24 9.76 14.02
N ARG A 166 -5.36 8.42 13.88
CA ARG A 166 -6.49 7.67 14.44
C ARG A 166 -6.52 7.74 15.96
N ASP A 167 -5.37 7.61 16.62
CA ASP A 167 -5.25 7.75 18.07
C ASP A 167 -5.63 9.17 18.54
N ALA A 168 -5.50 10.17 17.67
CA ALA A 168 -5.94 11.54 17.91
C ALA A 168 -7.45 11.75 17.66
N GLY A 169 -8.18 10.74 17.18
CA GLY A 169 -9.62 10.75 16.93
C GLY A 169 -10.02 11.05 15.49
N LEU A 170 -9.09 11.03 14.53
CA LEU A 170 -9.43 11.26 13.12
C LEU A 170 -10.00 9.97 12.50
N GLU A 171 -11.10 10.12 11.76
CA GLU A 171 -11.77 8.99 11.09
C GLU A 171 -11.88 9.19 9.57
N ASP A 172 -12.07 10.42 9.10
CA ASP A 172 -12.19 10.74 7.67
C ASP A 172 -10.86 10.48 6.95
N VAL A 173 -10.93 9.76 5.83
CA VAL A 173 -9.75 9.35 5.05
C VAL A 173 -8.93 10.56 4.58
N ARG A 174 -9.56 11.68 4.23
CA ARG A 174 -8.86 12.89 3.78
C ARG A 174 -8.10 13.52 4.92
N ASP A 175 -8.70 13.57 6.12
CA ASP A 175 -8.05 14.10 7.32
C ASP A 175 -6.87 13.21 7.74
N LEU A 176 -7.07 11.89 7.76
CA LEU A 176 -5.99 10.91 8.00
C LEU A 176 -4.85 11.07 6.99
N SER A 177 -5.17 11.18 5.70
CA SER A 177 -4.18 11.34 4.64
C SER A 177 -3.46 12.68 4.68
N LEU A 178 -4.14 13.76 5.07
CA LEU A 178 -3.53 15.07 5.24
C LEU A 178 -2.55 15.05 6.43
N TYR A 179 -3.01 14.56 7.60
CA TYR A 179 -2.18 14.47 8.80
C TYR A 179 -0.92 13.64 8.54
N ALA A 180 -1.07 12.43 7.98
CA ALA A 180 0.06 11.53 7.72
C ALA A 180 1.10 12.16 6.76
N ARG A 181 0.66 12.94 5.77
CA ARG A 181 1.56 13.66 4.85
C ARG A 181 2.28 14.80 5.55
N GLN A 182 1.59 15.62 6.34
CA GLN A 182 2.23 16.70 7.10
C GLN A 182 3.23 16.14 8.11
N ARG A 183 2.91 15.02 8.79
CA ARG A 183 3.85 14.30 9.65
C ARG A 183 5.06 13.80 8.87
N LEU A 184 4.87 13.23 7.69
CA LEU A 184 5.98 12.79 6.84
C LEU A 184 6.91 13.96 6.46
N GLN A 185 6.34 15.12 6.14
CA GLN A 185 7.08 16.32 5.75
C GLN A 185 7.82 16.99 6.93
N HIS A 186 7.23 16.99 8.12
CA HIS A 186 7.77 17.67 9.30
C HIS A 186 8.48 16.75 10.30
N GLY A 187 8.45 15.44 10.07
CA GLY A 187 9.11 14.42 10.89
C GLY A 187 8.34 14.03 12.17
N PRO A 188 8.92 13.14 13.00
CA PRO A 188 8.25 12.53 14.16
C PRO A 188 7.78 13.52 15.24
N GLY A 189 8.39 14.71 15.33
CA GLY A 189 8.00 15.75 16.28
C GLY A 189 6.71 16.51 15.89
N PHE A 190 6.14 16.24 14.71
CA PHE A 190 4.99 16.95 14.18
C PHE A 190 3.78 16.99 15.15
N ARG A 191 3.48 15.86 15.81
CA ARG A 191 2.37 15.75 16.78
C ARG A 191 2.43 16.77 17.91
N HIS A 192 3.64 17.11 18.34
CA HIS A 192 3.87 17.95 19.52
C HIS A 192 3.89 19.44 19.21
N ARG A 193 3.71 19.82 17.94
CA ARG A 193 3.69 21.23 17.59
C ARG A 193 2.40 21.90 18.11
N PRO A 194 2.49 23.12 18.65
CA PRO A 194 1.32 23.82 19.20
C PRO A 194 0.19 24.03 18.17
N ASP A 195 0.54 24.32 16.91
CA ASP A 195 -0.43 24.49 15.83
C ASP A 195 -1.20 23.19 15.55
N VAL A 196 -0.50 22.06 15.54
CA VAL A 196 -1.12 20.74 15.35
C VAL A 196 -2.05 20.39 16.51
N ALA A 197 -1.62 20.62 17.75
CA ALA A 197 -2.44 20.39 18.93
C ALA A 197 -3.71 21.26 18.92
N ALA A 198 -3.63 22.52 18.48
CA ALA A 198 -4.77 23.41 18.34
C ALA A 198 -5.78 22.90 17.29
N ARG A 199 -5.29 22.44 16.11
CA ARG A 199 -6.15 21.80 15.09
C ARG A 199 -6.87 20.57 15.64
N LEU A 200 -6.15 19.72 16.37
CA LEU A 200 -6.71 18.53 17.01
C LEU A 200 -7.71 18.83 18.13
N ALA A 201 -7.57 19.97 18.82
CA ALA A 201 -8.52 20.40 19.84
C ALA A 201 -9.85 20.88 19.21
N ARG A 202 -9.80 21.61 18.09
CA ARG A 202 -10.99 22.10 17.36
C ARG A 202 -11.91 20.98 16.86
N LEU A 203 -11.32 19.84 16.49
CA LEU A 203 -12.08 18.62 16.14
C LEU A 203 -13.06 18.19 17.26
N ARG A 204 -12.62 18.32 18.52
CA ARG A 204 -13.41 17.86 19.69
C ARG A 204 -14.44 18.90 20.15
N GLY A 205 -14.16 20.19 19.92
CA GLY A 205 -15.00 21.29 20.40
C GLY A 205 -16.04 21.79 19.38
N GLU A 206 -15.66 21.84 18.10
CA GLU A 206 -16.43 22.54 17.06
C GLU A 206 -16.95 21.60 15.96
N GLY A 207 -16.61 20.32 16.00
CA GLY A 207 -16.97 19.35 14.95
C GLY A 207 -16.30 19.64 13.59
N MET A 208 -15.27 20.48 13.58
CA MET A 208 -14.54 20.88 12.38
C MET A 208 -13.57 19.78 11.93
N SER A 209 -13.49 19.51 10.63
CA SER A 209 -12.51 18.55 10.09
C SER A 209 -11.08 19.05 10.21
N TYR A 210 -10.11 18.14 10.26
CA TYR A 210 -8.69 18.49 10.34
C TYR A 210 -8.24 19.32 9.12
N ALA A 211 -8.71 18.95 7.92
CA ALA A 211 -8.46 19.69 6.70
C ALA A 211 -9.03 21.11 6.72
N MET A 212 -10.21 21.33 7.32
CA MET A 212 -10.78 22.66 7.48
C MET A 212 -9.94 23.52 8.43
N ALA A 213 -9.58 22.97 9.60
CA ALA A 213 -8.73 23.66 10.57
C ALA A 213 -7.37 24.06 9.98
N SER A 214 -6.77 23.18 9.17
CA SER A 214 -5.49 23.44 8.49
C SER A 214 -5.58 24.59 7.49
N ARG A 215 -6.68 24.69 6.73
CA ARG A 215 -6.89 25.76 5.72
C ARG A 215 -7.09 27.12 6.36
N LEU A 216 -7.84 27.20 7.47
CA LEU A 216 -8.09 28.46 8.16
C LEU A 216 -6.78 29.11 8.64
N GLU A 217 -5.82 28.31 9.09
CA GLU A 217 -4.50 28.81 9.52
C GLU A 217 -3.64 29.24 8.33
N SER A 218 -3.64 28.50 7.22
CA SER A 218 -2.93 28.94 6.01
C SER A 218 -3.50 30.25 5.44
N GLY A 219 -4.83 30.42 5.49
CA GLY A 219 -5.51 31.64 5.07
C GLY A 219 -5.25 32.82 6.01
N ALA A 220 -5.30 32.61 7.32
CA ALA A 220 -5.00 33.63 8.32
C ALA A 220 -3.54 34.09 8.25
N PHE A 221 -2.60 33.15 8.05
CA PHE A 221 -1.19 33.48 7.86
C PHE A 221 -0.96 34.30 6.58
N ALA A 222 -1.56 33.90 5.46
CA ALA A 222 -1.48 34.66 4.21
C ALA A 222 -2.06 36.08 4.33
N ALA A 223 -3.16 36.24 5.07
CA ALA A 223 -3.75 37.56 5.33
C ALA A 223 -2.87 38.43 6.24
N SER A 224 -2.17 37.86 7.22
CA SER A 224 -1.26 38.61 8.10
C SER A 224 0.05 39.05 7.44
N VAL A 225 0.46 38.38 6.35
CA VAL A 225 1.68 38.72 5.59
C VAL A 225 1.37 39.75 4.48
N ALA A 226 0.12 39.87 4.08
CA ALA A 226 -0.34 40.82 3.06
C ALA A 226 -0.79 42.17 3.63
N ALA A 227 -0.83 42.33 4.95
CA ALA A 227 -1.16 43.57 5.67
C ALA A 227 0.11 44.28 6.15
#